data_AF-A0A8F0FC05-F1
#
_entry.id   AF-A0A8F0FC05-F1
#
_cell.length_a   1.000
_cell.length_b   1.000
_cell.length_c   1.000
_cell.angle_alpha   90.00
_cell.angle_beta   90.00
_cell.angle_gamma   90.00
#
_symmetry.space_group_name_H-M   'P 1'
#
loop_
_entity.id
_entity.type
_entity.pdbx_description
1 polymer ?
#
loop_
_entity_poly.entity_id
_entity_poly.type
_entity_poly.pdbx_seq_one_letter_code
_entity_poly.pdbx_strand_id
1 'polypeptide(L)'
;MYIQKASNEGTKLTKRFEAIPDKVKTQRASMPNLIHHLDAWVLQVLIEGFRLTNKPLFTVHDAFYCRLTDVNFLKQTYYNALQEIYKTNSWENLLLNNKITTEDIIEPTKEEIHKIKTFNDTLDSFATKLPPKIKFKPMSPRILH
;
A
#
# COMPACT_ATOMS: atom_id res chain seq x y z
N MET A 1 -12.63 -15.61 12.81
CA MET A 1 -13.02 -16.80 13.58
C MET A 1 -11.82 -17.15 14.46
N TYR A 2 -11.92 -17.00 15.78
CA TYR A 2 -10.77 -17.07 16.71
C TYR A 2 -10.78 -18.38 17.49
N ILE A 3 -9.63 -19.02 17.66
CA ILE A 3 -9.49 -20.27 18.43
C ILE A 3 -9.19 -19.91 19.91
N GLN A 4 -10.04 -20.39 20.82
CA GLN A 4 -9.94 -20.15 22.26
C GLN A 4 -9.18 -21.30 22.95
N LYS A 5 -8.24 -20.96 23.85
CA LYS A 5 -7.76 -21.88 24.90
C LYS A 5 -7.83 -21.17 26.25
N ALA A 6 -8.43 -21.84 27.24
CA ALA A 6 -8.51 -21.36 28.60
C ALA A 6 -7.33 -21.90 29.41
N SER A 7 -6.55 -21.04 30.07
CA SER A 7 -5.70 -21.43 31.20
C SER A 7 -6.46 -21.19 32.50
N ASN A 8 -6.41 -22.15 33.43
CA ASN A 8 -7.08 -22.10 34.73
C ASN A 8 -6.04 -21.86 35.83
N GLU A 9 -5.90 -20.64 36.33
CA GLU A 9 -5.39 -20.41 37.69
C GLU A 9 -6.09 -19.20 38.32
N GLY A 10 -6.40 -19.36 39.61
CA GLY A 10 -7.27 -18.50 40.40
C GLY A 10 -6.60 -17.18 40.80
N THR A 11 -7.13 -16.10 40.27
CA THR A 11 -7.18 -14.75 40.83
C THR A 11 -8.12 -13.99 39.89
N LYS A 12 -9.02 -13.14 40.40
CA LYS A 12 -9.88 -12.28 39.57
C LYS A 12 -9.04 -11.16 38.91
N LEU A 13 -7.97 -11.54 38.21
CA LEU A 13 -7.36 -10.75 37.16
C LEU A 13 -8.31 -10.86 35.98
N THR A 14 -8.76 -9.73 35.45
CA THR A 14 -9.40 -9.69 34.14
C THR A 14 -8.49 -10.45 33.18
N LYS A 15 -8.85 -11.68 32.79
CA LYS A 15 -8.09 -12.46 31.81
C LYS A 15 -8.05 -11.62 30.55
N ARG A 16 -6.92 -10.93 30.32
CA ARG A 16 -6.62 -10.36 29.02
C ARG A 16 -6.43 -11.55 28.11
N PHE A 17 -7.43 -11.83 27.30
CA PHE A 17 -7.32 -12.80 26.24
C PHE A 17 -6.33 -12.23 25.22
N GLU A 18 -5.11 -12.75 25.24
CA GLU A 18 -4.12 -12.42 24.21
C GLU A 18 -4.56 -13.11 22.91
N ALA A 19 -4.94 -12.30 21.93
CA ALA A 19 -5.23 -12.81 20.61
C ALA A 19 -3.91 -13.28 19.98
N ILE A 20 -3.79 -14.58 19.72
CA ILE A 20 -2.65 -15.12 18.98
C ILE A 20 -2.77 -14.63 17.53
N PRO A 21 -1.75 -13.95 16.98
CA PRO A 21 -1.78 -13.49 15.59
C PRO A 21 -1.92 -14.66 14.61
N ASP A 22 -2.83 -14.52 13.65
CA ASP A 22 -2.94 -15.46 12.53
C ASP A 22 -1.76 -15.24 11.59
N LYS A 23 -0.77 -16.14 11.64
CA LYS A 23 0.47 -16.06 10.86
C LYS A 23 0.21 -15.95 9.36
N VAL A 24 -0.78 -16.68 8.83
CA VAL A 24 -1.10 -16.68 7.40
C VAL A 24 -1.71 -15.34 6.99
N LYS A 25 -2.63 -14.81 7.81
CA LYS A 25 -3.21 -13.50 7.58
C LYS A 25 -2.17 -12.40 7.67
N THR A 26 -1.31 -12.43 8.69
CA THR A 26 -0.23 -11.45 8.87
C THR A 26 0.69 -11.47 7.66
N GLN A 27 1.20 -12.63 7.24
CA GLN A 27 2.09 -12.75 6.08
C GLN A 27 1.46 -12.18 4.80
N ARG A 28 0.17 -12.47 4.54
CA ARG A 28 -0.55 -11.96 3.36
C ARG A 28 -0.83 -10.46 3.43
N ALA A 29 -1.02 -9.91 4.63
CA ALA A 29 -1.32 -8.50 4.85
C ALA A 29 -0.07 -7.62 4.94
N SER A 30 1.10 -8.18 5.26
CA SER A 30 2.34 -7.42 5.48
C SER A 30 2.71 -6.54 4.30
N MET A 31 2.75 -7.09 3.08
CA MET A 31 3.17 -6.33 1.89
C MET A 31 2.15 -5.26 1.48
N PRO A 32 0.84 -5.54 1.37
CA PRO A 32 -0.16 -4.50 1.12
C PRO A 32 -0.15 -3.39 2.17
N ASN A 33 -0.03 -3.74 3.46
CA ASN A 33 0.03 -2.74 4.52
C ASN A 33 1.29 -1.88 4.43
N LEU A 34 2.43 -2.48 4.08
CA LEU A 34 3.66 -1.73 3.85
C LEU A 34 3.48 -0.71 2.72
N ILE A 35 2.89 -1.11 1.59
CA ILE A 35 2.61 -0.19 0.47
C ILE A 35 1.69 0.94 0.94
N HIS A 36 0.61 0.64 1.66
CA HIS A 36 -0.28 1.67 2.20
C HIS A 36 0.40 2.62 3.20
N HIS A 37 1.37 2.13 3.98
CA HIS A 37 2.19 3.00 4.83
C HIS A 37 3.07 3.94 4.02
N LEU A 38 3.64 3.46 2.90
CA LEU A 38 4.40 4.31 1.98
C LEU A 38 3.51 5.35 1.30
N ASP A 39 2.31 4.96 0.85
CA ASP A 39 1.33 5.88 0.27
C ASP A 39 0.97 7.00 1.26
N ALA A 40 0.73 6.64 2.52
CA ALA A 40 0.42 7.59 3.59
C ALA A 40 1.60 8.53 3.88
N TRP A 41 2.85 8.05 3.78
CA TRP A 41 4.03 8.88 3.94
C TRP A 41 4.15 9.90 2.80
N VAL A 42 3.98 9.47 1.54
CA VAL A 42 3.95 10.39 0.39
C VAL A 42 2.90 11.48 0.59
N LEU A 43 1.69 11.08 1.01
CA LEU A 43 0.60 12.00 1.31
C LEU A 43 0.97 13.00 2.42
N GLN A 44 1.63 12.56 3.49
CA GLN A 44 2.06 13.42 4.59
C GLN A 44 3.02 14.52 4.12
N VAL A 45 4.06 14.16 3.35
CA VAL A 45 5.05 15.12 2.83
C VAL A 45 4.39 16.13 1.89
N LEU A 46 3.46 15.68 1.06
CA LEU A 46 2.67 16.55 0.17
C LEU A 46 1.82 17.54 0.95
N ILE A 47 1.05 17.06 1.93
CA ILE A 47 0.21 17.92 2.77
C ILE A 47 1.06 18.98 3.47
N GLU A 48 2.21 18.59 4.00
CA GLU A 48 3.11 19.53 4.66
C GLU A 48 3.64 20.61 3.72
N GLY A 49 4.11 20.24 2.52
CA GLY A 49 4.59 21.20 1.52
C GLY A 49 3.51 22.19 1.05
N PHE A 50 2.28 21.71 0.83
CA PHE A 50 1.15 22.57 0.45
C PHE A 50 0.68 23.46 1.61
N ARG A 51 0.70 22.95 2.85
CA ARG A 51 0.39 23.74 4.05
C ARG A 51 1.38 24.88 4.25
N LEU A 52 2.68 24.60 4.14
CA LEU A 52 3.74 25.61 4.33
C LEU A 52 3.70 26.72 3.28
N THR A 53 3.22 26.42 2.07
CA THR A 53 3.08 27.39 0.97
C THR A 53 1.69 28.01 0.89
N ASN A 54 0.80 27.67 1.82
CA ASN A 54 -0.60 28.10 1.86
C ASN A 54 -1.35 27.84 0.53
N LYS A 55 -1.08 26.68 -0.08
CA LYS A 55 -1.70 26.23 -1.33
C LYS A 55 -2.76 25.16 -1.05
N PRO A 56 -3.89 25.14 -1.77
CA PRO A 56 -4.89 24.11 -1.59
C PRO A 56 -4.46 22.79 -2.25
N LEU A 57 -4.63 21.69 -1.51
CA LEU A 57 -4.46 20.33 -1.97
C LEU A 57 -5.68 19.51 -1.55
N PHE A 58 -6.25 18.73 -2.47
CA PHE A 58 -7.29 17.75 -2.17
C PHE A 58 -6.80 16.38 -2.60
N THR A 59 -7.12 15.35 -1.82
CA THR A 59 -6.59 14.01 -2.02
C THR A 59 -7.66 12.96 -1.83
N VAL A 60 -7.69 11.95 -2.70
CA VAL A 60 -8.52 10.75 -2.55
C VAL A 60 -7.60 9.55 -2.76
N HIS A 61 -7.17 8.91 -1.68
CA HIS A 61 -6.15 7.86 -1.71
C HIS A 61 -4.88 8.32 -2.47
N ASP A 62 -4.61 7.73 -3.64
CA ASP A 62 -3.48 7.98 -4.52
C ASP A 62 -3.74 9.08 -5.58
N ALA A 63 -4.95 9.65 -5.61
CA ALA A 63 -5.31 10.74 -6.51
C ALA A 63 -5.15 12.11 -5.83
N PHE A 64 -4.37 13.00 -6.46
CA PHE A 64 -4.11 14.36 -5.98
C PHE A 64 -4.73 15.41 -6.90
N TYR A 65 -5.42 16.38 -6.31
CA TYR A 65 -6.05 17.49 -7.01
C TYR A 65 -5.52 18.83 -6.46
N CYS A 66 -5.08 19.69 -7.37
CA CYS A 66 -4.60 21.03 -7.07
C CYS A 66 -5.04 22.01 -8.17
N ARG A 67 -4.77 23.31 -7.99
CA ARG A 67 -4.97 24.30 -9.06
C ARG A 67 -3.98 24.05 -10.18
N LEU A 68 -4.36 24.37 -11.42
CA LEU A 68 -3.48 24.26 -12.59
C LEU A 68 -2.14 24.99 -12.41
N THR A 69 -2.16 26.15 -11.73
CA THR A 69 -0.97 26.94 -11.40
C THR A 69 -0.01 26.25 -10.44
N ASP A 70 -0.48 25.26 -9.67
CA ASP A 70 0.27 24.58 -8.62
C ASP A 70 0.73 23.17 -9.04
N VAL A 71 0.40 22.72 -10.25
CA VAL A 71 0.75 21.36 -10.73
C VAL A 71 2.25 21.10 -10.72
N ASN A 72 3.07 22.10 -11.07
CA ASN A 72 4.52 21.96 -11.03
C ASN A 72 5.04 21.81 -9.59
N PHE A 73 4.44 22.54 -8.65
CA PHE A 73 4.75 22.40 -7.23
C PHE A 73 4.34 21.01 -6.73
N LEU A 74 3.14 20.53 -7.07
CA LEU A 74 2.68 19.17 -6.77
C LEU A 74 3.70 18.12 -7.21
N LYS A 75 4.13 18.18 -8.47
CA LYS A 75 5.12 17.24 -9.03
C LYS A 75 6.43 17.28 -8.26
N GLN A 76 6.96 18.47 -7.99
CA GLN A 76 8.22 18.62 -7.25
C GLN A 76 8.12 18.05 -5.84
N THR A 77 7.07 18.40 -5.08
CA THR A 77 6.87 17.88 -3.73
C THR A 77 6.66 16.36 -3.74
N TYR A 78 5.94 15.82 -4.71
CA TYR A 78 5.77 14.38 -4.89
C TYR A 78 7.11 13.67 -5.12
N TYR A 79 7.95 14.16 -6.04
CA TYR A 79 9.27 13.59 -6.28
C TYR A 79 10.19 13.69 -5.07
N ASN A 80 10.14 14.80 -4.32
CA ASN A 80 10.90 14.96 -3.09
C ASN A 80 10.48 13.91 -2.04
N ALA A 81 9.17 13.66 -1.87
CA ALA A 81 8.67 12.63 -0.99
C ALA A 81 9.19 11.23 -1.37
N LEU A 82 9.17 10.89 -2.67
CA LEU A 82 9.73 9.63 -3.14
C LEU A 82 11.24 9.52 -2.88
N GLN A 83 11.98 10.61 -3.07
CA GLN A 83 13.41 10.63 -2.77
C GLN A 83 13.69 10.47 -1.27
N GLU A 84 12.90 11.09 -0.40
CA GLU A 84 13.00 10.90 1.04
C GLU A 84 12.76 9.44 1.43
N ILE A 85 11.67 8.85 0.95
CA ILE A 85 11.37 7.43 1.18
C ILE A 85 12.53 6.55 0.72
N TYR A 86 13.03 6.77 -0.50
CA TYR A 86 14.14 6.00 -1.05
C TYR A 86 15.42 6.13 -0.21
N LYS A 87 15.75 7.35 0.26
CA LYS A 87 16.93 7.61 1.10
C LYS A 87 16.83 6.99 2.49
N THR A 88 15.62 6.74 2.99
CA THR A 88 15.45 6.21 4.35
C THR A 88 15.80 4.73 4.45
N ASN A 89 16.18 4.06 3.35
CA ASN A 89 16.47 2.63 3.30
C ASN A 89 15.41 1.82 4.08
N SER A 90 14.13 2.13 3.83
CA SER A 90 13.00 1.70 4.66
C SER A 90 12.92 0.18 4.81
N TRP A 91 13.40 -0.54 3.80
CA TRP A 91 13.48 -2.00 3.79
C TRP A 91 14.52 -2.52 4.79
N GLU A 92 15.75 -2.01 4.77
CA GLU A 92 16.79 -2.40 5.75
C GLU A 92 16.36 -2.06 7.18
N ASN A 93 15.79 -0.86 7.38
CA ASN A 93 15.29 -0.47 8.69
C ASN A 93 14.14 -1.35 9.16
N LEU A 94 13.25 -1.79 8.27
CA LEU A 94 12.18 -2.72 8.58
C LEU A 94 12.73 -4.10 8.96
N LEU A 95 13.71 -4.61 8.21
CA LEU A 95 14.37 -5.89 8.52
C LEU A 95 15.06 -5.83 9.89
N LEU A 96 15.84 -4.77 10.14
CA LEU A 96 16.57 -4.57 11.40
C LEU A 96 15.62 -4.45 12.60
N ASN A 97 14.59 -3.60 12.50
CA ASN A 97 13.66 -3.36 13.61
C ASN A 97 12.84 -4.60 13.98
N ASN A 98 12.54 -5.46 12.99
CA ASN A 98 11.80 -6.69 13.21
C ASN A 98 12.71 -7.91 13.43
N LYS A 99 14.03 -7.72 13.48
CA LYS A 99 15.04 -8.79 13.59
C LYS A 99 14.86 -9.89 12.54
N ILE A 100 14.38 -9.53 11.36
CA ILE A 100 14.21 -10.45 10.23
C ILE A 100 15.59 -10.63 9.61
N THR A 101 16.15 -11.84 9.69
CA THR A 101 17.45 -12.14 9.07
C THR A 101 17.26 -12.64 7.64
N THR A 102 18.35 -12.71 6.88
CA THR A 102 18.35 -13.34 5.56
C THR A 102 17.94 -14.81 5.59
N GLU A 103 18.08 -15.49 6.73
CA GLU A 103 17.58 -16.87 6.90
C GLU A 103 16.05 -16.95 7.08
N ASP A 104 15.41 -15.89 7.60
CA ASP A 104 13.95 -15.78 7.69
C ASP A 104 13.31 -15.48 6.33
N ILE A 105 14.08 -14.93 5.40
CA ILE A 105 13.72 -14.80 3.99
C ILE A 105 13.92 -16.18 3.35
N ILE A 106 12.99 -17.09 3.65
CA ILE A 106 12.96 -18.43 3.07
C ILE A 106 13.00 -18.27 1.55
N GLU A 107 14.03 -18.81 0.90
CA GLU A 107 14.03 -18.91 -0.56
C GLU A 107 12.75 -19.63 -0.96
N PRO A 108 11.88 -19.00 -1.78
CA PRO A 108 10.62 -19.62 -2.16
C PRO A 108 10.93 -21.00 -2.74
N THR A 109 10.22 -22.01 -2.25
CA THR A 109 10.36 -23.38 -2.77
C THR A 109 10.14 -23.37 -4.29
N LYS A 110 10.70 -24.34 -5.02
CA LYS A 110 10.51 -24.42 -6.49
C LYS A 110 9.02 -24.36 -6.90
N GLU A 111 8.14 -24.89 -6.07
CA GLU A 111 6.69 -24.84 -6.26
C GLU A 111 6.10 -23.44 -6.04
N GLU A 112 6.60 -22.67 -5.07
CA GLU A 112 6.22 -21.28 -4.84
C GLU A 112 6.75 -20.35 -5.93
N ILE A 113 7.99 -20.56 -6.39
CA ILE A 113 8.56 -19.86 -7.55
C ILE A 113 7.69 -20.10 -8.79
N HIS A 114 7.26 -21.35 -9.01
CA HIS A 114 6.38 -21.68 -10.13
C HIS A 114 5.04 -20.95 -10.01
N LYS A 115 4.40 -20.94 -8.83
CA LYS A 115 3.13 -20.21 -8.59
C LYS A 115 3.27 -18.70 -8.81
N ILE A 116 4.35 -18.09 -8.33
CA ILE A 116 4.64 -16.66 -8.53
C ILE A 116 4.81 -16.37 -10.01
N LYS A 117 5.56 -17.21 -10.74
CA LYS A 117 5.74 -17.08 -12.18
C LYS A 117 4.41 -17.18 -12.94
N THR A 118 3.58 -18.18 -12.63
CA THR A 118 2.26 -18.33 -13.25
C THR A 118 1.35 -17.14 -12.97
N PHE A 119 1.39 -16.58 -11.76
CA PHE A 119 0.62 -15.40 -11.40
C PHE A 119 1.09 -14.16 -12.17
N ASN A 120 2.39 -13.93 -12.27
CA ASN A 120 2.96 -12.83 -13.04
C ASN A 120 2.66 -12.96 -14.54
N ASP A 121 2.80 -14.15 -15.11
CA ASP A 121 2.44 -14.43 -16.51
C ASP A 121 0.93 -14.17 -16.76
N THR A 122 0.08 -14.43 -15.76
CA THR A 122 -1.35 -14.14 -15.83
C THR A 122 -1.63 -12.64 -15.76
N LEU A 123 -0.93 -11.90 -14.91
CA LEU A 123 -1.00 -10.43 -14.83
C LEU A 123 -0.52 -9.77 -16.12
N ASP A 124 0.58 -10.24 -16.69
CA ASP A 124 1.12 -9.74 -17.97
C ASP A 124 0.17 -10.08 -19.13
N SER A 125 -0.45 -11.26 -19.12
CA SER A 125 -1.51 -11.62 -20.07
C SER A 125 -2.75 -10.72 -19.92
N PHE A 126 -3.08 -10.32 -18.69
CA PHE A 126 -4.19 -9.41 -18.43
C PHE A 126 -3.86 -7.98 -18.89
N ALA A 127 -2.64 -7.51 -18.62
CA ALA A 127 -2.14 -6.19 -19.04
C ALA A 127 -2.02 -6.06 -20.57
N THR A 128 -1.68 -7.16 -21.25
CA THR A 128 -1.61 -7.21 -22.73
C THR A 128 -2.97 -7.42 -23.39
N LYS A 129 -3.96 -7.98 -22.67
CA LYS A 129 -5.38 -7.98 -23.04
C LYS A 129 -6.06 -6.68 -22.60
N LEU A 130 -5.51 -5.54 -23.00
CA LEU A 130 -6.31 -4.30 -23.04
C LEU A 130 -7.56 -4.57 -23.89
N PRO A 131 -8.78 -4.30 -23.41
CA PRO A 131 -9.97 -4.45 -24.24
C PRO A 131 -9.82 -3.58 -25.50
N PRO A 132 -10.38 -4.01 -26.65
CA PRO A 132 -10.29 -3.24 -27.88
C PRO A 132 -10.77 -1.81 -27.60
N LYS A 133 -10.01 -0.81 -28.11
CA LYS A 133 -10.32 0.62 -28.02
C LYS A 133 -11.85 0.81 -28.05
N ILE A 134 -12.44 1.13 -26.89
CA ILE A 134 -13.85 1.46 -26.82
C ILE A 134 -14.03 2.69 -27.70
N LYS A 135 -14.64 2.51 -28.87
CA LYS A 135 -15.07 3.62 -29.71
C LYS A 135 -16.19 4.31 -28.95
N PHE A 136 -15.86 5.38 -28.24
CA PHE A 136 -16.88 6.27 -27.68
C PHE A 136 -17.72 6.79 -28.84
N LYS A 137 -18.98 6.34 -28.92
CA LYS A 137 -19.99 7.04 -29.71
C LYS A 137 -20.24 8.38 -29.01
N PRO A 138 -20.24 9.53 -29.72
CA PRO A 138 -20.61 10.78 -29.11
C PRO A 138 -22.01 10.63 -28.48
N MET A 139 -22.14 10.98 -27.20
CA MET A 139 -23.46 11.09 -26.58
C MET A 139 -24.26 12.11 -27.39
N SER A 140 -25.47 11.76 -27.79
CA SER A 140 -26.40 12.73 -28.39
C SER A 140 -26.50 13.95 -27.50
N PRO A 141 -26.57 15.17 -28.06
CA PRO A 141 -26.72 16.37 -27.25
C PRO A 141 -27.95 16.21 -26.35
N ARG A 142 -27.75 16.24 -25.03
CA ARG A 142 -28.84 16.39 -24.07
C ARG A 142 -29.55 17.68 -24.45
N ILE A 143 -30.78 17.57 -24.94
CA ILE A 143 -31.69 18.70 -25.04
C ILE A 143 -31.95 19.14 -23.60
N LEU A 144 -31.37 20.29 -23.23
CA LEU A 144 -31.77 21.01 -22.02
C LEU A 144 -33.10 21.70 -22.37
N HIS A 145 -34.18 21.17 -21.80
CA HIS A 145 -35.45 21.90 -21.69
C HIS A 145 -35.44 22.71 -20.40
#